data_AF-A0A1Q6DGX8-F1
#
_entry.id   AF-A0A1Q6DGX8-F1
#
_cell.length_a   1.000
_cell.length_b   1.000
_cell.length_c   1.000
_cell.angle_alpha   90.00
_cell.angle_beta   90.00
_cell.angle_gamma   90.00
#
_symmetry.space_group_name_H-M   'P 1'
#
loop_
_entity.id
_entity.type
_entity.pdbx_description
1 polymer ?
#
loop_
_entity_poly.entity_id
_entity_poly.type
_entity_poly.pdbx_seq_one_letter_code
_entity_poly.pdbx_strand_id
1 'polypeptide(L)'
;MADFLSPVMDFINSTELLDQIRQVDVKGLFTNPWFLVPFLAQIGWWLYKQAVNSLVCTGLVICVWWFSGSEYARGMVVDGNLQLAKVLPVAGIGIGVIMVLVYLFFIRSD
;
A
#
# COMPACT_ATOMS: atom_id res chain seq x y z
N MET A 1 -10.02 27.84 2.84
CA MET A 1 -9.37 26.66 2.21
C MET A 1 -9.37 25.41 3.09
N ALA A 2 -9.69 25.49 4.40
CA ALA A 2 -9.82 24.32 5.27
C ALA A 2 -11.18 23.58 5.12
N ASP A 3 -12.22 24.26 4.66
CA ASP A 3 -13.60 23.72 4.64
C ASP A 3 -13.87 22.65 3.57
N PHE A 4 -13.03 22.53 2.54
CA PHE A 4 -13.21 21.51 1.49
C PHE A 4 -12.71 20.11 1.90
N LEU A 5 -11.78 20.05 2.87
CA LEU A 5 -11.25 18.78 3.38
C LEU A 5 -12.09 18.24 4.53
N SER A 6 -12.88 19.08 5.21
CA SER A 6 -13.73 18.66 6.33
C SER A 6 -14.76 17.59 5.92
N PRO A 7 -15.52 17.73 4.82
CA PRO A 7 -16.49 16.71 4.40
C PRO A 7 -15.82 15.40 3.99
N VAL A 8 -14.63 15.47 3.40
CA VAL A 8 -13.84 14.29 3.01
C VAL A 8 -13.35 13.57 4.26
N MET A 9 -12.87 14.32 5.25
CA MET A 9 -12.37 13.75 6.49
C MET A 9 -13.51 13.21 7.37
N ASP A 10 -14.66 13.87 7.38
CA ASP A 10 -15.89 13.40 8.04
C ASP A 10 -16.44 12.15 7.37
N PHE A 11 -16.38 12.06 6.02
CA PHE A 11 -16.74 10.84 5.29
C PHE A 11 -15.81 9.67 5.63
N ILE A 12 -14.50 9.90 5.64
CA ILE A 12 -13.49 8.88 6.03
C ILE A 12 -13.69 8.43 7.48
N ASN A 13 -13.97 9.37 8.38
CA ASN A 13 -14.25 9.07 9.79
C ASN A 13 -15.57 8.29 9.94
N SER A 14 -16.61 8.63 9.18
CA SER A 14 -17.92 7.97 9.24
C SER A 14 -17.92 6.53 8.72
N THR A 15 -16.97 6.18 7.86
CA THR A 15 -16.83 4.82 7.33
C THR A 15 -15.99 3.91 8.24
N GLU A 16 -15.39 4.46 9.30
CA GLU A 16 -14.41 3.77 10.16
C GLU A 16 -13.32 3.07 9.35
N LEU A 17 -13.06 3.54 8.12
CA LEU A 17 -12.21 2.85 7.15
C LEU A 17 -10.77 2.72 7.67
N LEU A 18 -10.30 3.75 8.37
CA LEU A 18 -8.99 3.75 9.03
C LEU A 18 -8.89 2.71 10.14
N ASP A 19 -9.96 2.54 10.93
CA ASP A 19 -10.00 1.54 11.99
C ASP A 19 -10.17 0.13 11.43
N GLN A 20 -10.95 -0.05 10.36
CA GLN A 20 -11.05 -1.31 9.63
C GLN A 20 -9.70 -1.73 9.04
N ILE A 21 -8.94 -0.80 8.44
CA ILE A 21 -7.60 -1.08 7.91
C ILE A 21 -6.62 -1.42 9.04
N ARG A 22 -6.72 -0.76 10.21
CA ARG A 22 -5.90 -1.08 11.39
C ARG A 22 -6.22 -2.43 12.00
N GLN A 23 -7.49 -2.82 11.98
CA GLN A 23 -7.97 -4.07 12.55
C GLN A 23 -8.04 -5.22 11.54
N VAL A 24 -7.57 -5.00 10.30
CA VAL A 24 -7.56 -6.05 9.28
C VAL A 24 -6.77 -7.26 9.81
N ASP A 25 -7.49 -8.36 9.99
CA ASP A 25 -6.89 -9.63 10.32
C ASP A 25 -6.20 -10.20 9.07
N VAL A 26 -4.91 -9.89 8.95
CA VAL A 26 -4.06 -10.36 7.85
C VAL A 26 -4.07 -11.89 7.77
N LYS A 27 -4.10 -12.59 8.92
CA LYS A 27 -4.21 -14.05 8.94
C LYS A 27 -5.56 -14.47 8.39
N GLY A 28 -6.64 -13.87 8.89
CA GLY A 28 -8.02 -14.08 8.43
C GLY A 28 -8.17 -13.93 6.92
N LEU A 29 -7.60 -12.87 6.34
CA LEU A 29 -7.64 -12.57 4.91
C LEU A 29 -7.03 -13.69 4.05
N PHE A 30 -5.85 -14.18 4.43
CA PHE A 30 -5.16 -15.25 3.70
C PHE A 30 -5.61 -16.67 4.09
N THR A 31 -6.45 -16.81 5.13
CA THR A 31 -7.16 -18.08 5.40
C THR A 31 -8.55 -18.13 4.77
N ASN A 32 -9.08 -16.99 4.30
CA ASN A 32 -10.39 -16.93 3.68
C ASN A 32 -10.32 -17.41 2.21
N PRO A 33 -10.95 -18.55 1.86
CA PRO A 33 -10.91 -19.08 0.49
C PRO A 33 -11.49 -18.11 -0.55
N TRP A 34 -12.48 -17.29 -0.15
CA TRP A 34 -13.11 -16.31 -1.03
C TRP A 34 -12.18 -15.17 -1.45
N PHE A 35 -11.14 -14.89 -0.66
CA PHE A 35 -10.09 -13.95 -1.06
C PHE A 35 -8.93 -14.68 -1.74
N LEU A 36 -8.47 -15.78 -1.13
CA LEU A 36 -7.25 -16.47 -1.55
C LEU A 36 -7.38 -17.10 -2.95
N VAL A 37 -8.52 -17.71 -3.28
CA VAL A 37 -8.74 -18.35 -4.59
C VAL A 37 -8.69 -17.33 -5.74
N PRO A 38 -9.49 -16.24 -5.75
CA PRO A 38 -9.41 -15.25 -6.82
C PRO A 38 -8.06 -14.52 -6.84
N PHE A 39 -7.44 -14.26 -5.68
CA PHE A 39 -6.12 -13.65 -5.62
C PHE A 39 -5.06 -14.54 -6.30
N LEU A 40 -4.99 -15.82 -5.94
CA LEU A 40 -4.05 -16.76 -6.56
C LEU A 40 -4.35 -16.99 -8.04
N ALA A 41 -5.63 -17.04 -8.43
CA ALA A 41 -6.01 -17.13 -9.83
C ALA A 41 -5.52 -15.92 -10.64
N GLN A 42 -5.65 -14.71 -10.08
CA GLN A 42 -5.17 -13.48 -10.71
C GLN A 42 -3.64 -13.44 -10.84
N ILE A 43 -2.91 -13.80 -9.78
CA ILE A 43 -1.45 -13.89 -9.80
C ILE A 43 -0.99 -14.95 -10.81
N GLY A 44 -1.61 -16.14 -10.80
CA GLY A 44 -1.33 -17.21 -11.73
C GLY A 44 -1.59 -16.81 -13.18
N TRP A 45 -2.67 -16.06 -13.43
CA TRP A 45 -2.99 -15.51 -14.74
C TRP A 45 -1.94 -14.50 -15.24
N TRP A 46 -1.50 -13.59 -14.37
CA TRP A 46 -0.44 -12.64 -14.73
C TRP A 46 0.92 -13.31 -14.94
N LEU A 47 1.22 -14.38 -14.18
CA LEU A 47 2.40 -15.21 -14.42
C LEU A 47 2.33 -15.92 -15.78
N TYR A 48 1.19 -16.52 -16.10
CA TYR A 48 0.97 -17.17 -17.39
C TYR A 48 1.13 -16.21 -18.57
N LYS A 49 0.58 -15.00 -18.45
CA LYS A 49 0.69 -13.95 -19.49
C LYS A 49 2.02 -13.19 -19.47
N GLN A 50 2.95 -13.54 -18.58
CA GLN A 50 4.21 -12.80 -18.38
C GLN A 50 3.98 -11.28 -18.18
N ALA A 51 2.89 -10.92 -17.50
CA ALA A 51 2.52 -9.54 -17.21
C ALA A 51 3.37 -9.00 -16.05
N VAL A 52 4.69 -8.91 -16.26
CA VAL A 52 5.67 -8.55 -15.22
C VAL A 52 5.37 -7.17 -14.63
N ASN A 53 4.89 -6.22 -15.43
CA ASN A 53 4.51 -4.90 -14.94
C ASN A 53 3.41 -5.01 -13.87
N SER A 54 2.36 -5.78 -14.15
CA SER A 54 1.27 -6.03 -13.19
C SER A 54 1.77 -6.75 -11.94
N LEU A 55 2.61 -7.77 -12.10
CA LEU A 55 3.19 -8.52 -10.96
C LEU A 55 4.05 -7.63 -10.05
N VAL A 56 4.91 -6.80 -10.64
CA VAL A 56 5.76 -5.87 -9.86
C VAL A 56 4.91 -4.82 -9.17
N CYS A 57 3.90 -4.25 -9.85
CA CYS A 57 2.98 -3.31 -9.22
C CYS A 57 2.22 -3.94 -8.04
N THR A 58 1.69 -5.15 -8.20
CA THR A 58 1.02 -5.86 -7.11
C THR A 58 1.98 -6.17 -5.96
N GLY A 59 3.21 -6.58 -6.25
CA GLY A 59 4.24 -6.78 -5.23
C GLY A 59 4.55 -5.50 -4.45
N LEU A 60 4.70 -4.37 -5.13
CA LEU A 60 4.93 -3.06 -4.50
C LEU A 60 3.78 -2.66 -3.58
N VAL A 61 2.53 -2.85 -4.01
CA VAL A 61 1.35 -2.57 -3.18
C VAL A 61 1.36 -3.44 -1.92
N ILE A 62 1.67 -4.74 -2.03
CA ILE A 62 1.77 -5.65 -0.88
C ILE A 62 2.92 -5.21 0.05
N CYS A 63 4.08 -4.82 -0.50
CA CYS A 63 5.20 -4.33 0.29
C CYS A 63 4.86 -3.05 1.07
N VAL A 64 4.21 -2.08 0.42
CA VAL A 64 3.79 -0.82 1.07
C VAL A 64 2.76 -1.10 2.16
N TRP A 65 1.79 -1.98 1.86
CA TRP A 65 0.76 -2.36 2.80
C TRP A 65 1.35 -3.06 4.04
N TRP A 66 2.26 -4.04 3.85
CA TRP A 66 2.99 -4.67 4.94
C TRP A 66 3.77 -3.62 5.73
N PHE A 67 4.60 -2.82 5.06
CA PHE A 67 5.44 -1.81 5.71
C PHE A 67 4.62 -0.84 6.58
N SER A 68 3.43 -0.42 6.11
CA SER A 68 2.51 0.44 6.86
C SER A 68 2.08 -0.16 8.20
N GLY A 69 2.02 -1.49 8.33
CA GLY A 69 1.67 -2.19 9.57
C GLY A 69 2.83 -2.37 10.55
N SER A 70 4.07 -2.12 10.11
CA SER A 70 5.29 -2.38 10.87
C SER A 70 5.48 -1.43 12.06
N GLU A 71 6.25 -1.87 13.06
CA GLU A 71 6.63 -1.03 14.20
C GLU A 71 7.41 0.22 13.78
N TYR A 72 8.20 0.10 12.73
CA TYR A 72 8.95 1.22 12.17
C TYR A 72 8.00 2.34 11.71
N ALA A 73 6.92 1.98 11.01
CA ALA A 73 5.94 2.96 10.54
C ALA A 73 5.18 3.64 11.69
N ARG A 74 4.86 2.90 12.76
CA ARG A 74 4.25 3.47 13.97
C ARG A 74 5.19 4.46 14.66
N GLY A 75 6.48 4.20 14.65
CA GLY A 75 7.50 5.06 15.26
C GLY A 75 7.81 6.34 14.48
N MET A 76 7.19 6.57 13.31
CA MET A 76 7.39 7.79 12.50
C MET A 76 6.64 9.01 13.06
N VAL A 77 5.59 8.80 13.84
CA VAL A 77 4.84 9.85 14.55
C VAL A 77 4.96 9.59 16.04
N VAL A 78 5.63 10.49 16.77
CA VAL A 78 5.78 10.39 18.23
C VAL A 78 5.34 11.71 18.84
N ASP A 79 4.43 11.64 19.81
CA ASP A 79 3.85 12.81 20.49
C ASP A 79 3.25 13.83 19.53
N GLY A 80 2.61 13.36 18.44
CA GLY A 80 2.02 14.20 17.39
C GLY A 80 3.04 14.88 16.47
N ASN A 81 4.34 14.64 16.67
CA ASN A 81 5.41 15.19 15.84
C ASN A 81 5.96 14.14 14.89
N LEU A 82 6.21 14.57 13.64
CA LEU A 82 6.81 13.72 12.61
C LEU A 82 8.32 13.60 12.85
N GLN A 83 8.82 12.39 13.05
CA GLN A 83 10.26 12.17 13.21
C GLN A 83 10.94 12.16 11.84
N LEU A 84 11.42 13.33 11.41
CA LEU A 84 12.06 13.52 10.10
C LEU A 84 13.19 12.51 9.85
N ALA A 85 14.00 12.18 10.86
CA ALA A 85 15.08 11.19 10.74
C ALA A 85 14.58 9.79 10.33
N LYS A 86 13.37 9.41 10.74
CA LYS A 86 12.75 8.12 10.38
C LYS A 86 11.96 8.18 9.08
N VAL A 87 11.36 9.32 8.78
CA VAL A 87 10.58 9.52 7.54
C VAL A 87 11.50 9.68 6.33
N LEU A 88 12.64 10.35 6.46
CA LEU A 88 13.58 10.61 5.37
C LEU A 88 14.02 9.34 4.61
N PRO A 89 14.46 8.25 5.27
CA PRO A 89 14.80 7.02 4.55
C PRO A 89 13.58 6.39 3.85
N VAL A 90 12.37 6.50 4.42
CA VAL A 90 11.14 6.01 3.79
C VAL A 90 10.78 6.82 2.55
N ALA A 91 10.92 8.15 2.63
CA ALA A 91 10.75 9.03 1.48
C ALA A 91 11.76 8.70 0.37
N GLY A 92 13.01 8.40 0.71
CA GLY A 92 14.03 7.93 -0.24
C GLY A 92 13.64 6.63 -0.94
N ILE A 93 13.14 5.64 -0.20
CA ILE A 93 12.60 4.41 -0.77
C ILE A 93 11.39 4.71 -1.67
N GLY A 94 10.51 5.62 -1.24
CA GLY A 94 9.35 6.06 -2.03
C GLY A 94 9.74 6.63 -3.39
N ILE A 95 10.79 7.46 -3.45
CA ILE A 95 11.35 7.95 -4.71
C ILE A 95 11.87 6.78 -5.56
N GLY A 96 12.56 5.81 -4.95
CA GLY A 96 12.98 4.58 -5.61
C GLY A 96 11.82 3.82 -6.25
N VAL A 97 10.73 3.64 -5.52
CA VAL A 97 9.50 3.01 -6.03
C VAL A 97 8.93 3.78 -7.21
N ILE A 98 8.87 5.11 -7.14
CA ILE A 98 8.40 5.96 -8.25
C ILE A 98 9.29 5.76 -9.48
N MET A 99 10.63 5.75 -9.33
CA MET A 99 11.55 5.51 -10.44
C MET A 99 11.32 4.14 -11.10
N VAL A 100 11.07 3.10 -10.30
CA VAL A 100 10.71 1.77 -10.81
C VAL A 100 9.40 1.81 -11.59
N LEU A 101 8.36 2.47 -11.06
CA LEU A 101 7.08 2.60 -11.75
C LEU A 101 7.22 3.37 -13.07
N VAL A 102 7.97 4.47 -13.09
CA VAL A 102 8.27 5.23 -14.31
C VAL A 102 8.96 4.36 -15.35
N TYR A 103 9.98 3.59 -14.94
CA TYR A 103 10.66 2.67 -15.84
C TYR A 103 9.70 1.62 -16.42
N LEU A 104 8.85 1.00 -15.58
CA LEU A 104 7.93 -0.04 -16.03
C LEU A 104 6.85 0.48 -16.99
N PHE A 105 6.32 1.68 -16.75
CA PHE A 105 5.19 2.22 -17.49
C PHE A 105 5.58 3.08 -18.71
N PHE A 106 6.75 3.71 -18.72
CA PHE A 106 7.14 4.62 -19.80
C PHE A 106 8.36 4.17 -20.60
N ILE A 107 9.28 3.40 -20.01
CA ILE A 107 10.53 3.00 -20.68
C ILE A 107 10.43 1.56 -21.19
N ARG A 108 9.95 0.66 -20.33
CA ARG A 108 9.84 -0.77 -20.63
C ARG A 108 8.57 -1.10 -21.40
N SER A 109 7.51 -0.29 -21.28
CA SER A 109 6.26 -0.59 -21.96
C SER A 109 6.51 -0.67 -23.46
N ASP A 110 6.39 -1.88 -24.02
CA ASP A 110 6.25 -2.10 -25.47
C ASP A 110 5.03 -1.33 -26.00
#